data_AF-A0A3L8S5D4-F1
#
_entry.id   AF-A0A3L8S5D4-F1
#
_cell.length_a   1.000
_cell.length_b   1.000
_cell.length_c   1.000
_cell.angle_alpha   90.00
_cell.angle_beta   90.00
_cell.angle_gamma   90.00
#
_symmetry.space_group_name_H-M   'P 1'
#
loop_
_entity.id
_entity.type
_entity.pdbx_description
1 polymer ?
#
loop_
_entity_poly.entity_id
_entity_poly.type
_entity_poly.pdbx_seq_one_letter_code
_entity_poly.pdbx_strand_id
1 'polypeptide(L)'
;MVVGEVLKDIETACKLLNIAADPMDWSPGNVQKWILWTEHQYRLPQIGKSFQELSGKDLCAMSEEQFCQRSPACGDILHAHLDIWKSGGDTGWADSEVDSSCAGQPIHLWQFLKELLLKPHNYGRFIRWLNKDKGIFKIEDSAQVARLWGIRKNRPAMNYDKLSRSIRQYYKKGIIRKPDISQRLVYQFVHPV
;
A
#
# COMPACT_ATOMS: atom_id res chain seq x y z
N MET A 1 4.89 17.25 2.68
CA MET A 1 5.89 16.63 3.57
C MET A 1 5.29 15.40 4.24
N VAL A 2 5.18 14.27 3.53
CA VAL A 2 4.75 12.97 4.12
C VAL A 2 5.59 11.82 3.56
N VAL A 3 6.08 11.94 2.31
CA VAL A 3 7.10 11.02 1.76
C VAL A 3 8.38 11.06 2.62
N GLY A 4 8.79 12.25 3.05
CA GLY A 4 9.89 12.40 4.00
C GLY A 4 9.60 11.89 5.42
N GLU A 5 8.33 11.63 5.79
CA GLU A 5 8.02 10.91 7.04
C GLU A 5 8.20 9.40 6.80
N VAL A 6 7.62 8.85 5.72
CA VAL A 6 7.73 7.40 5.40
C VAL A 6 9.18 6.97 5.14
N LEU A 7 9.97 7.76 4.41
CA LEU A 7 11.40 7.48 4.20
C LEU A 7 12.21 7.58 5.50
N LYS A 8 11.92 8.58 6.35
CA LYS A 8 12.53 8.66 7.68
C LYS A 8 12.15 7.46 8.54
N ASP A 9 10.92 6.97 8.41
CA ASP A 9 10.44 5.81 9.17
C ASP A 9 11.13 4.52 8.70
N ILE A 10 11.37 4.36 7.38
CA ILE A 10 12.15 3.24 6.82
C ILE A 10 13.61 3.35 7.27
N GLU A 11 14.27 4.50 7.13
CA GLU A 11 15.65 4.69 7.59
C GLU A 11 15.80 4.46 9.11
N THR A 12 14.82 4.93 9.89
CA THR A 12 14.78 4.71 11.34
C THR A 12 14.59 3.22 11.64
N ALA A 13 13.70 2.54 10.92
CA ALA A 13 13.51 1.09 11.05
C ALA A 13 14.77 0.32 10.65
N CYS A 14 15.44 0.68 9.55
CA CYS A 14 16.72 0.08 9.13
C CYS A 14 17.78 0.21 10.22
N LYS A 15 17.92 1.40 10.83
CA LYS A 15 18.84 1.63 11.96
C LYS A 15 18.46 0.82 13.20
N LEU A 16 17.18 0.79 13.56
CA LEU A 16 16.68 0.04 14.72
C LEU A 16 16.85 -1.47 14.57
N LEU A 17 16.59 -1.99 13.37
CA LEU A 17 16.67 -3.43 13.06
C LEU A 17 18.09 -3.84 12.65
N ASN A 18 18.98 -2.89 12.38
CA ASN A 18 20.29 -3.13 11.79
C ASN A 18 20.18 -4.00 10.52
N ILE A 19 19.39 -3.52 9.55
CA ILE A 19 19.17 -4.15 8.24
C ILE A 19 19.41 -3.13 7.12
N ALA A 20 19.75 -3.62 5.92
CA ALA A 20 19.95 -2.77 4.74
C ALA A 20 18.64 -2.08 4.31
N ALA A 21 18.75 -0.94 3.63
CA ALA A 21 17.57 -0.24 3.11
C ALA A 21 16.93 -0.99 1.94
N ASP A 22 17.75 -1.55 1.04
CA ASP A 22 17.28 -2.39 -0.06
C ASP A 22 16.95 -3.81 0.43
N PRO A 23 15.70 -4.27 0.29
CA PRO A 23 15.33 -5.64 0.61
C PRO A 23 16.05 -6.70 -0.20
N MET A 24 16.61 -6.40 -1.37
CA MET A 24 17.39 -7.37 -2.17
C MET A 24 18.68 -7.83 -1.48
N ASP A 25 19.21 -7.02 -0.56
CA ASP A 25 20.42 -7.31 0.20
C ASP A 25 20.15 -8.03 1.53
N TRP A 26 18.89 -8.37 1.82
CA TRP A 26 18.54 -9.00 3.09
C TRP A 26 18.97 -10.47 3.15
N SER A 27 19.72 -10.82 4.20
CA SER A 27 19.87 -12.21 4.62
C SER A 27 18.54 -12.75 5.19
N PRO A 28 18.38 -14.08 5.33
CA PRO A 28 17.20 -14.64 6.00
C PRO A 28 16.98 -14.10 7.41
N GLY A 29 18.06 -13.81 8.14
CA GLY A 29 17.98 -13.14 9.43
C GLY A 29 17.43 -11.71 9.35
N ASN A 30 17.80 -10.96 8.31
CA ASN A 30 17.28 -9.60 8.10
C ASN A 30 15.80 -9.63 7.67
N VAL A 31 15.40 -10.59 6.83
CA VAL A 31 13.99 -10.84 6.50
C VAL A 31 13.19 -11.11 7.76
N GLN A 32 13.69 -11.95 8.67
CA GLN A 32 13.00 -12.24 9.93
C GLN A 32 12.83 -11.00 10.81
N LYS A 33 13.86 -10.16 10.94
CA LYS A 33 13.73 -8.90 11.68
C LYS A 33 12.66 -7.99 11.09
N TRP A 34 12.60 -7.87 9.76
CA TRP A 34 11.58 -7.09 9.08
C TRP A 34 10.18 -7.67 9.33
N ILE A 35 9.98 -8.99 9.15
CA ILE A 35 8.69 -9.65 9.41
C ILE A 35 8.22 -9.39 10.85
N LEU A 36 9.06 -9.64 11.85
CA LEU A 36 8.69 -9.45 13.26
C LEU A 36 8.37 -7.99 13.59
N TRP A 37 9.09 -7.05 12.97
CA TRP A 37 8.81 -5.62 13.13
C TRP A 37 7.47 -5.24 12.50
N THR A 38 7.19 -5.70 11.28
CA THR A 38 5.92 -5.47 10.57
C THR A 38 4.76 -6.13 11.33
N GLU A 39 4.96 -7.32 11.88
CA GLU A 39 4.00 -8.00 12.76
C GLU A 39 3.63 -7.13 13.95
N HIS A 40 4.63 -6.59 14.66
CA HIS A 40 4.39 -5.74 15.81
C HIS A 40 3.71 -4.42 15.44
N GLN A 41 4.21 -3.75 14.39
CA GLN A 41 3.73 -2.45 13.94
C GLN A 41 2.25 -2.47 13.53
N TYR A 42 1.84 -3.51 12.81
CA TYR A 42 0.46 -3.66 12.31
C TYR A 42 -0.38 -4.61 13.16
N ARG A 43 0.13 -5.08 14.30
CA ARG A 43 -0.51 -6.04 15.22
C ARG A 43 -1.02 -7.28 14.47
N LEU A 44 -0.15 -7.87 13.64
CA LEU A 44 -0.44 -9.07 12.87
C LEU A 44 -0.36 -10.32 13.77
N PRO A 45 -0.96 -11.46 13.35
CA PRO A 45 -0.66 -12.76 13.93
C PRO A 45 0.82 -13.13 13.80
N GLN A 46 1.33 -14.04 14.64
CA GLN A 46 2.72 -14.52 14.57
C GLN A 46 2.91 -15.38 13.32
N ILE A 47 3.56 -14.84 12.30
CA ILE A 47 3.75 -15.44 10.97
C ILE A 47 5.23 -15.66 10.63
N GLY A 48 6.16 -15.20 11.47
CA GLY A 48 7.60 -15.25 11.25
C GLY A 48 8.11 -16.61 10.78
N LYS A 49 7.60 -17.70 11.37
CA LYS A 49 7.99 -19.08 11.01
C LYS A 49 7.75 -19.41 9.53
N SER A 50 6.70 -18.85 8.91
CA SER A 50 6.37 -19.09 7.51
C SER A 50 7.38 -18.47 6.52
N PHE A 51 8.26 -17.57 6.98
CA PHE A 51 9.21 -16.81 6.18
C PHE A 51 10.68 -16.98 6.65
N GLN A 52 10.98 -17.93 7.54
CA GLN A 52 12.27 -18.02 8.25
C GLN A 52 13.48 -18.35 7.36
N GLU A 53 13.26 -19.03 6.24
CA GLU A 53 14.34 -19.49 5.34
C GLU A 53 14.51 -18.59 4.11
N LEU A 54 13.68 -17.56 3.95
CA LEU A 54 13.67 -16.74 2.75
C LEU A 54 14.73 -15.66 2.83
N SER A 55 15.55 -15.54 1.79
CA SER A 55 16.39 -14.36 1.60
C SER A 55 15.55 -13.19 1.09
N GLY A 56 16.12 -11.99 1.13
CA GLY A 56 15.53 -10.79 0.56
C GLY A 56 15.16 -10.92 -0.92
N LYS A 57 16.00 -11.64 -1.68
CA LYS A 57 15.76 -11.93 -3.10
C LYS A 57 14.54 -12.82 -3.30
N ASP A 58 14.43 -13.89 -2.49
CA ASP A 58 13.28 -14.79 -2.54
C ASP A 58 12.00 -14.04 -2.19
N LEU A 59 12.07 -13.24 -1.12
CA LEU A 59 10.96 -12.43 -0.64
C LEU A 59 10.49 -11.40 -1.67
N CYS A 60 11.42 -10.74 -2.38
CA CYS A 60 11.11 -9.75 -3.41
C CYS A 60 10.60 -10.35 -4.72
N ALA A 61 10.93 -11.60 -5.01
CA ALA A 61 10.47 -12.34 -6.19
C ALA A 61 9.07 -12.96 -5.99
N MET A 62 8.60 -13.06 -4.74
CA MET A 62 7.31 -13.64 -4.42
C MET A 62 6.14 -12.75 -4.89
N SER A 63 5.12 -13.38 -5.46
CA SER A 63 3.86 -12.70 -5.78
C SER A 63 2.98 -12.54 -4.53
N GLU A 64 2.05 -11.59 -4.56
CA GLU A 64 1.04 -11.39 -3.51
C GLU A 64 0.30 -12.69 -3.16
N GLU A 65 -0.03 -13.51 -4.16
CA GLU A 65 -0.68 -14.80 -3.95
C GLU A 65 0.19 -15.74 -3.11
N GLN A 66 1.49 -15.81 -3.37
CA GLN A 66 2.43 -16.65 -2.62
C GLN A 66 2.58 -16.16 -1.17
N PHE A 67 2.53 -14.85 -0.93
CA PHE A 67 2.45 -14.31 0.42
C PHE A 67 1.15 -14.75 1.12
N CYS A 68 0.01 -14.65 0.43
CA CYS A 68 -1.29 -15.07 0.94
C CYS A 68 -1.37 -16.58 1.19
N GLN A 69 -0.71 -17.41 0.38
CA GLN A 69 -0.65 -18.86 0.61
C GLN A 69 0.12 -19.19 1.89
N ARG A 70 1.23 -18.48 2.16
CA ARG A 70 2.02 -18.64 3.40
C ARG A 70 1.32 -18.06 4.63
N SER A 71 0.52 -17.01 4.44
CA SER A 71 -0.26 -16.37 5.50
C SER A 71 -1.60 -15.84 4.96
N PRO A 72 -2.68 -16.63 5.00
CA PRO A 72 -3.97 -16.20 4.45
C PRO A 72 -4.58 -14.98 5.17
N ALA A 73 -4.19 -14.76 6.43
CA ALA A 73 -4.73 -13.68 7.24
C ALA A 73 -4.04 -12.32 6.98
N CYS A 74 -2.81 -12.32 6.47
CA CYS A 74 -2.04 -11.07 6.34
C CYS A 74 -0.92 -11.05 5.29
N GLY A 75 -0.87 -12.02 4.37
CA GLY A 75 0.10 -12.06 3.29
C GLY A 75 0.00 -10.85 2.35
N ASP A 76 -1.23 -10.41 2.06
CA ASP A 76 -1.53 -9.19 1.31
C ASP A 76 -0.93 -7.94 1.97
N ILE A 77 -0.94 -7.86 3.31
CA ILE A 77 -0.30 -6.77 4.06
C ILE A 77 1.22 -6.81 3.96
N LEU A 78 1.82 -7.98 4.15
CA LEU A 78 3.26 -8.13 4.05
C LEU A 78 3.76 -7.73 2.65
N HIS A 79 3.10 -8.24 1.61
CA HIS A 79 3.45 -7.91 0.23
C HIS A 79 3.29 -6.41 -0.05
N ALA A 80 2.16 -5.80 0.34
CA ALA A 80 1.95 -4.36 0.17
C ALA A 80 2.97 -3.51 0.94
N HIS A 81 3.38 -3.95 2.13
CA HIS A 81 4.38 -3.25 2.93
C HIS A 81 5.79 -3.39 2.33
N LEU A 82 6.13 -4.56 1.79
CA LEU A 82 7.38 -4.78 1.05
C LEU A 82 7.46 -3.92 -0.20
N ASP A 83 6.37 -3.81 -0.97
CA ASP A 83 6.30 -2.94 -2.14
C ASP A 83 6.58 -1.47 -1.79
N ILE A 84 6.01 -1.00 -0.67
CA ILE A 84 6.27 0.35 -0.17
C ILE A 84 7.73 0.49 0.27
N TRP A 85 8.28 -0.51 0.95
CA TRP A 85 9.67 -0.52 1.40
C TRP A 85 10.64 -0.43 0.22
N LYS A 86 10.42 -1.24 -0.83
CA LYS A 86 11.20 -1.22 -2.08
C LYS A 86 11.13 0.14 -2.76
N SER A 87 9.94 0.76 -2.79
CA SER A 87 9.78 2.10 -3.36
C SER A 87 10.46 3.22 -2.54
N GLY A 88 10.85 2.94 -1.30
CA GLY A 88 11.59 3.88 -0.46
C GLY A 88 13.12 3.73 -0.52
N GLY A 89 13.63 2.57 -0.96
CA GLY A 89 15.06 2.28 -1.07
C GLY A 89 15.70 2.69 -2.41
N ASP A 90 14.90 2.89 -3.45
CA ASP A 90 15.39 3.20 -4.79
C ASP A 90 15.64 4.70 -4.99
N THR A 91 16.82 5.17 -4.56
CA THR A 91 17.43 6.42 -5.04
C THR A 91 18.81 6.16 -5.63
N GLY A 92 18.94 5.06 -6.38
CA GLY A 92 20.10 4.82 -7.23
C GLY A 92 19.97 5.62 -8.51
N TRP A 93 20.79 6.66 -8.67
CA TRP A 93 20.95 7.39 -9.93
C TRP A 93 21.48 6.43 -11.01
N ALA A 94 20.62 6.00 -11.92
CA ALA A 94 21.00 5.49 -13.23
C ALA A 94 20.27 6.32 -14.29
N ASP A 95 21.04 7.19 -14.92
CA ASP A 95 20.70 8.06 -16.03
C ASP A 95 20.11 7.26 -17.19
N SER A 96 18.83 7.45 -17.49
CA SER A 96 18.17 7.11 -18.76
C SER A 96 16.79 7.78 -18.77
N GLU A 97 16.73 8.94 -19.42
CA GLU A 97 15.48 9.62 -19.77
C GLU A 97 14.57 8.69 -20.58
N VAL A 98 13.46 8.22 -19.98
CA VAL A 98 12.21 7.93 -20.70
C VAL A 98 11.04 7.88 -19.72
N ASP A 99 10.25 8.97 -19.79
CA ASP A 99 8.86 9.17 -19.36
C ASP A 99 8.17 8.10 -18.49
N SER A 100 8.07 8.35 -17.18
CA SER A 100 6.97 7.86 -16.32
C SER A 100 7.02 8.45 -14.92
N SER A 101 6.14 9.42 -14.67
CA SER A 101 5.49 9.72 -13.38
C SER A 101 6.36 9.58 -12.11
N CYS A 102 7.27 10.52 -11.92
CA CYS A 102 7.92 10.96 -10.67
C CYS A 102 7.53 10.23 -9.36
N ALA A 103 8.27 9.17 -9.03
CA ALA A 103 8.41 8.67 -7.67
C ALA A 103 9.04 9.78 -6.80
N GLY A 104 8.20 10.50 -6.05
CA GLY A 104 8.64 11.62 -5.21
C GLY A 104 7.54 12.60 -4.79
N GLN A 105 6.35 12.56 -5.43
CA GLN A 105 5.24 13.43 -5.04
C GLN A 105 4.44 12.86 -3.85
N PRO A 106 3.98 13.69 -2.90
CA PRO A 106 3.09 13.26 -1.83
C PRO A 106 1.80 12.64 -2.39
N ILE A 107 1.63 11.33 -2.22
CA ILE A 107 0.41 10.67 -2.67
C ILE A 107 -0.79 11.12 -1.83
N HIS A 108 -1.85 11.54 -2.51
CA HIS A 108 -3.16 11.83 -1.95
C HIS A 108 -4.05 10.59 -2.00
N LEU A 109 -5.05 10.52 -1.11
CA LEU A 109 -5.97 9.38 -1.05
C LEU A 109 -6.64 9.10 -2.40
N TRP A 110 -7.02 10.13 -3.17
CA TRP A 110 -7.67 9.91 -4.46
C TRP A 110 -6.75 9.22 -5.48
N GLN A 111 -5.44 9.52 -5.47
CA GLN A 111 -4.45 8.87 -6.33
C GLN A 111 -4.27 7.41 -5.92
N PHE A 112 -4.16 7.16 -4.61
CA PHE A 112 -4.10 5.81 -4.06
C PHE A 112 -5.33 4.97 -4.43
N LEU A 113 -6.54 5.51 -4.29
CA LEU A 113 -7.77 4.80 -4.69
C LEU A 113 -7.75 4.47 -6.19
N LYS A 114 -7.26 5.38 -7.04
CA LYS A 114 -7.08 5.10 -8.48
C LYS A 114 -6.05 3.99 -8.72
N GLU A 115 -4.91 4.00 -8.05
CA GLU A 115 -3.90 2.95 -8.18
C GLU A 115 -4.46 1.56 -7.85
N LEU A 116 -5.23 1.44 -6.77
CA LEU A 116 -5.87 0.16 -6.42
C LEU A 116 -6.84 -0.28 -7.53
N LEU A 117 -7.62 0.66 -8.06
CA LEU A 117 -8.58 0.44 -9.14
C LEU A 117 -7.93 0.06 -10.49
N LEU A 118 -6.65 0.39 -10.70
CA LEU A 118 -5.88 0.02 -11.89
C LEU A 118 -5.28 -1.40 -11.81
N LYS A 119 -5.28 -2.02 -10.62
CA LYS A 119 -4.78 -3.38 -10.39
C LYS A 119 -5.91 -4.30 -9.88
N PRO A 120 -6.96 -4.56 -10.68
CA PRO A 120 -8.13 -5.31 -10.23
C PRO A 120 -7.84 -6.78 -9.91
N HIS A 121 -6.77 -7.36 -10.45
CA HIS A 121 -6.32 -8.72 -10.12
C HIS A 121 -5.89 -8.84 -8.66
N ASN A 122 -5.23 -7.80 -8.11
CA ASN A 122 -4.80 -7.76 -6.72
C ASN A 122 -5.91 -7.22 -5.79
N TYR A 123 -6.56 -6.11 -6.18
CA TYR A 123 -7.40 -5.35 -5.25
C TYR A 123 -8.91 -5.40 -5.57
N GLY A 124 -9.34 -6.14 -6.59
CA GLY A 124 -10.73 -6.17 -7.04
C GLY A 124 -11.73 -6.63 -5.96
N ARG A 125 -11.28 -7.39 -4.96
CA ARG A 125 -12.08 -7.80 -3.79
C ARG A 125 -12.31 -6.67 -2.79
N PHE A 126 -11.47 -5.64 -2.80
CA PHE A 126 -11.51 -4.53 -1.85
C PHE A 126 -12.08 -3.26 -2.48
N ILE A 127 -11.78 -3.00 -3.75
CA ILE A 127 -12.23 -1.83 -4.50
C ILE A 127 -12.27 -2.14 -6.00
N ARG A 128 -13.33 -1.73 -6.68
CA ARG A 128 -13.50 -1.99 -8.11
C ARG A 128 -14.34 -0.94 -8.83
N TRP A 129 -14.14 -0.83 -10.13
CA TRP A 129 -15.04 -0.06 -10.99
C TRP A 129 -16.42 -0.72 -11.06
N LEU A 130 -17.47 0.08 -10.90
CA LEU A 130 -18.83 -0.29 -11.31
C LEU A 130 -19.11 0.19 -12.73
N ASN A 131 -18.55 1.36 -13.08
CA ASN A 131 -18.55 1.90 -14.44
C ASN A 131 -17.29 2.75 -14.61
N LYS A 132 -16.31 2.23 -15.36
CA LYS A 132 -15.00 2.89 -15.53
C LYS A 132 -15.14 4.20 -16.32
N ASP A 133 -15.91 4.19 -17.40
CA ASP A 133 -16.09 5.35 -18.28
C ASP A 133 -16.73 6.54 -17.56
N LYS A 134 -17.65 6.27 -16.63
CA LYS A 134 -18.26 7.29 -15.76
C LYS A 134 -17.45 7.58 -14.50
N GLY A 135 -16.34 6.88 -14.27
CA GLY A 135 -15.53 7.00 -13.07
C GLY A 135 -16.22 6.53 -11.78
N ILE A 136 -17.24 5.66 -11.88
CA ILE A 136 -18.01 5.16 -10.74
C ILE A 136 -17.33 3.90 -10.20
N PHE A 137 -16.97 3.93 -8.93
CA PHE A 137 -16.33 2.82 -8.23
C PHE A 137 -16.99 2.54 -6.90
N LYS A 138 -16.77 1.31 -6.41
CA LYS A 138 -17.24 0.86 -5.11
C LYS A 138 -16.07 0.36 -4.29
N ILE A 139 -16.06 0.77 -3.03
CA ILE A 139 -15.23 0.15 -2.00
C ILE A 139 -16.05 -1.04 -1.45
N GLU A 140 -15.63 -2.26 -1.77
CA GLU A 140 -16.27 -3.50 -1.32
C GLU A 140 -15.85 -3.84 0.11
N ASP A 141 -14.55 -3.73 0.42
CA ASP A 141 -14.01 -3.90 1.76
C ASP A 141 -13.41 -2.59 2.27
N SER A 142 -14.21 -1.85 3.03
CA SER A 142 -13.82 -0.57 3.61
C SER A 142 -12.69 -0.67 4.64
N ALA A 143 -12.59 -1.80 5.35
CA ALA A 143 -11.56 -1.99 6.36
C ALA A 143 -10.21 -2.25 5.70
N GLN A 144 -10.17 -3.13 4.70
CA GLN A 144 -8.94 -3.45 3.96
C GLN A 144 -8.42 -2.23 3.18
N VAL A 145 -9.28 -1.48 2.49
CA VAL A 145 -8.85 -0.24 1.80
C VAL A 145 -8.27 0.78 2.78
N ALA A 146 -8.88 0.94 3.95
CA ALA A 146 -8.37 1.86 4.98
C ALA A 146 -7.04 1.40 5.57
N ARG A 147 -6.87 0.09 5.76
CA ARG A 147 -5.62 -0.50 6.23
C ARG A 147 -4.50 -0.30 5.22
N LEU A 148 -4.73 -0.61 3.94
CA LEU A 148 -3.76 -0.39 2.86
C LEU A 148 -3.36 1.09 2.76
N TRP A 149 -4.32 2.01 2.93
CA TRP A 149 -4.01 3.45 2.99
C TRP A 149 -3.16 3.82 4.22
N GLY A 150 -3.46 3.20 5.37
CA GLY A 150 -2.67 3.33 6.59
C GLY A 150 -1.22 2.89 6.37
N ILE A 151 -1.00 1.74 5.75
CA ILE A 151 0.33 1.24 5.39
C ILE A 151 1.03 2.25 4.46
N ARG A 152 0.36 2.70 3.39
CA ARG A 152 0.92 3.65 2.42
C ARG A 152 1.38 4.97 3.03
N LYS A 153 0.75 5.41 4.11
CA LYS A 153 1.07 6.69 4.78
C LYS A 153 1.75 6.52 6.13
N ASN A 154 2.16 5.30 6.47
CA ASN A 154 2.62 4.90 7.80
C ASN A 154 1.73 5.41 8.96
N ARG A 155 0.41 5.18 8.85
CA ARG A 155 -0.59 5.52 9.88
C ARG A 155 -1.28 4.23 10.34
N PRO A 156 -0.72 3.48 11.31
CA PRO A 156 -1.26 2.17 11.73
C PRO A 156 -2.65 2.27 12.37
N ALA A 157 -3.02 3.43 12.92
CA ALA A 157 -4.36 3.70 13.44
C ALA A 157 -5.36 4.20 12.36
N MET A 158 -5.07 4.03 11.07
CA MET A 158 -5.98 4.37 9.98
C MET A 158 -7.18 3.43 9.98
N ASN A 159 -8.37 3.99 9.77
CA ASN A 159 -9.61 3.25 9.64
C ASN A 159 -10.53 3.94 8.63
N TYR A 160 -11.64 3.29 8.30
CA TYR A 160 -12.54 3.82 7.28
C TYR A 160 -13.20 5.14 7.68
N ASP A 161 -13.49 5.37 8.95
CA ASP A 161 -14.09 6.64 9.39
C ASP A 161 -13.17 7.84 9.12
N LYS A 162 -11.86 7.67 9.37
CA LYS A 162 -10.82 8.66 9.06
C LYS A 162 -10.61 8.81 7.56
N LEU A 163 -10.51 7.70 6.82
CA LEU A 163 -10.34 7.70 5.36
C LEU A 163 -11.52 8.38 4.67
N SER A 164 -12.75 8.00 5.05
CA SER A 164 -13.98 8.54 4.47
C SER A 164 -14.14 10.04 4.74
N ARG A 165 -13.56 10.58 5.82
CA ARG A 165 -13.52 12.03 6.07
C ARG A 165 -12.77 12.78 4.97
N SER A 166 -11.66 12.21 4.49
CA SER A 166 -10.88 12.75 3.37
C SER A 166 -11.65 12.65 2.05
N ILE A 167 -12.36 11.54 1.80
CA ILE A 167 -13.24 11.43 0.63
C ILE A 167 -14.32 12.52 0.63
N ARG A 168 -14.95 12.78 1.79
CA ARG A 168 -15.95 13.86 1.91
C ARG A 168 -15.38 15.24 1.62
N GLN A 169 -14.11 15.49 1.94
CA GLN A 169 -13.45 16.75 1.59
C GLN A 169 -13.27 16.91 0.08
N TYR A 170 -13.14 15.81 -0.67
CA TYR A 170 -13.02 15.83 -2.13
C TYR A 170 -14.28 16.28 -2.86
N TYR A 171 -15.45 16.22 -2.20
CA TYR A 171 -16.71 16.71 -2.79
C TYR A 171 -16.63 18.20 -3.11
N LYS A 172 -16.15 19.00 -2.15
CA LYS A 172 -15.97 20.44 -2.32
C LYS A 172 -14.86 20.78 -3.31
N LYS A 173 -13.87 19.90 -3.44
CA LYS A 173 -12.74 20.07 -4.36
C LYS A 173 -13.02 19.59 -5.79
N GLY A 174 -14.22 19.03 -6.05
CA GLY A 174 -14.57 18.52 -7.37
C GLY A 174 -13.71 17.34 -7.83
N ILE A 175 -13.10 16.57 -6.93
CA ILE A 175 -12.26 15.41 -7.29
C ILE A 175 -13.09 14.13 -7.30
N ILE A 176 -13.89 13.93 -6.26
CA ILE A 176 -14.84 12.83 -6.11
C ILE A 176 -16.20 13.45 -5.79
N ARG A 177 -17.28 12.83 -6.26
CA ARG A 177 -18.65 13.19 -5.91
C ARG A 177 -19.46 11.94 -5.53
N LYS A 178 -20.67 12.16 -5.05
CA LYS A 178 -21.68 11.10 -4.97
C LYS A 178 -22.29 10.89 -6.36
N PRO A 179 -22.45 9.63 -6.80
CA PRO A 179 -23.18 9.33 -8.04
C PRO A 179 -24.66 9.72 -7.89
N ASP A 180 -25.34 9.90 -9.02
CA ASP A 180 -26.75 10.35 -9.07
C ASP A 180 -27.66 9.43 -8.23
N ILE A 181 -27.41 8.12 -8.30
CA ILE A 181 -28.02 7.13 -7.42
C ILE A 181 -27.08 6.91 -6.23
N SER A 182 -27.43 7.49 -5.08
CA SER A 182 -26.64 7.32 -3.86
C SER A 182 -26.70 5.86 -3.38
N GLN A 183 -25.53 5.25 -3.27
CA GLN A 183 -25.37 3.92 -2.69
C GLN A 183 -24.22 3.91 -1.68
N ARG A 184 -24.33 3.03 -0.68
CA ARG A 184 -23.32 2.87 0.37
C ARG A 184 -21.98 2.46 -0.25
N LEU A 185 -20.91 3.14 0.15
CA LEU A 185 -19.54 2.93 -0.31
C LEU A 185 -19.31 3.11 -1.83
N VAL A 186 -20.28 3.69 -2.54
CA VAL A 186 -20.14 4.04 -3.95
C VAL A 186 -19.79 5.52 -4.09
N TYR A 187 -18.86 5.78 -4.98
CA TYR A 187 -18.24 7.07 -5.25
C TYR A 187 -18.01 7.23 -6.75
N GLN A 188 -17.86 8.48 -7.18
CA GLN A 188 -17.60 8.80 -8.58
C GLN A 188 -16.46 9.81 -8.69
N PHE A 189 -15.42 9.51 -9.46
CA PHE A 189 -14.46 10.53 -9.87
C PHE A 189 -15.12 11.51 -10.82
N VAL A 190 -14.93 12.82 -10.58
CA VAL A 190 -15.53 13.86 -11.42
C VAL A 190 -14.89 13.89 -12.81
N HIS A 191 -13.58 13.67 -12.87
CA HIS A 191 -12.84 13.46 -14.12
C HIS A 191 -12.49 11.97 -14.22
N PRO A 192 -13.20 11.21 -15.07
CA PRO A 192 -12.94 9.79 -15.28
C PRO A 192 -11.54 9.54 -15.84
N VAL A 193 -11.09 8.28 -15.74
CA VAL A 193 -9.76 7.81 -16.18
C VAL A 193 -9.88 7.17 -17.54
#